data_AF-A0A3Q9FVP6-F1
#
_entry.id   AF-A0A3Q9FVP6-F1
#
_cell.length_a   1.000
_cell.length_b   1.000
_cell.length_c   1.000
_cell.angle_alpha   90.00
_cell.angle_beta   90.00
_cell.angle_gamma   90.00
#
_symmetry.space_group_name_H-M   'P 1'
#
loop_
_entity.id
_entity.type
_entity.pdbx_description
1 polymer ?
#
loop_
_entity_poly.entity_id
_entity_poly.type
_entity_poly.pdbx_seq_one_letter_code
_entity_poly.pdbx_strand_id
1 'polypeptide(L)'
;MLYFKNWTFLLISGNTQYSVLFKKVKELQKEGKLSQRKIAKKLGMNRDVVGRYFKLDVYPRNFSEPIYEKKYSSFIRKLWKNGERSAKEIWRKIKEK
;
A
#
# COMPACT_ATOMS: atom_id res chain seq x y z
N MET A 1 -2.54 0.16 -41.39
CA MET A 1 -3.41 -0.58 -40.45
C MET A 1 -2.79 -0.45 -39.06
N LEU A 2 -3.18 0.57 -38.28
CA LEU A 2 -4.02 0.46 -37.06
C LEU A 2 -3.23 -0.19 -35.90
N TYR A 3 -2.84 0.44 -34.79
CA TYR A 3 -3.24 1.68 -34.12
C TYR A 3 -2.06 2.18 -33.24
N PHE A 4 -1.49 3.35 -33.52
CA PHE A 4 -0.73 4.09 -32.49
C PHE A 4 -1.70 5.08 -31.83
N LYS A 5 -2.63 4.54 -31.03
CA LYS A 5 -3.57 5.35 -30.24
C LYS A 5 -2.87 5.81 -28.96
N ASN A 6 -2.56 7.11 -28.93
CA ASN A 6 -2.57 8.00 -27.76
C ASN A 6 -1.88 7.48 -26.47
N TRP A 7 -0.59 7.79 -26.36
CA TRP A 7 0.15 7.87 -25.09
C TRP A 7 -0.19 9.14 -24.27
N THR A 8 -1.38 9.71 -24.45
CA THR A 8 -1.89 10.88 -23.73
C THR A 8 -3.04 10.52 -22.80
N PHE A 9 -3.08 9.28 -22.29
CA PHE A 9 -4.09 8.83 -21.32
C PHE A 9 -3.53 8.39 -19.96
N LEU A 10 -2.23 8.60 -19.71
CA LEU A 10 -1.60 8.38 -18.40
C LEU A 10 -1.47 9.66 -17.55
N LEU A 11 -2.27 10.68 -17.88
CA LEU A 11 -2.37 11.95 -17.13
C LEU A 11 -3.74 12.18 -16.50
N ILE A 12 -4.51 11.11 -16.23
CA ILE A 12 -5.74 11.19 -15.45
C ILE A 12 -5.55 10.38 -14.16
N SER A 13 -4.99 11.08 -13.17
CA SER A 13 -5.24 10.89 -11.73
C SER A 13 -5.43 9.44 -11.25
N GLY A 14 -4.35 8.85 -10.73
CA GLY A 14 -4.39 7.61 -9.95
C GLY A 14 -5.17 7.77 -8.63
N ASN A 15 -6.50 7.92 -8.73
CA ASN A 15 -7.43 7.99 -7.63
C ASN A 15 -7.88 6.57 -7.28
N THR A 16 -7.04 5.84 -6.54
CA THR A 16 -7.51 4.61 -5.90
C THR A 16 -8.63 4.97 -4.90
N GLN A 17 -9.57 4.05 -4.66
CA GLN A 17 -10.63 4.26 -3.65
C GLN A 17 -10.05 4.72 -2.29
N TYR A 18 -8.87 4.21 -1.95
CA TYR A 18 -8.14 4.54 -0.74
C TYR A 18 -7.54 5.97 -0.73
N SER A 19 -7.06 6.49 -1.87
CA SER A 19 -6.59 7.89 -1.93
C SER A 19 -7.74 8.89 -1.77
N VAL A 20 -8.93 8.53 -2.25
CA VAL A 20 -10.17 9.31 -2.03
C VAL A 20 -10.57 9.27 -0.56
N LEU A 21 -10.54 8.08 0.07
CA LEU A 21 -10.81 7.94 1.49
C LEU A 21 -9.82 8.72 2.37
N PHE A 22 -8.53 8.72 2.02
CA PHE A 22 -7.51 9.52 2.70
C PHE A 22 -7.82 11.02 2.71
N LYS A 23 -8.19 11.58 1.54
CA LYS A 23 -8.59 13.00 1.43
C LYS A 23 -9.79 13.31 2.32
N LYS A 24 -10.82 12.46 2.29
CA LYS A 24 -12.01 12.61 3.15
C LYS A 24 -11.66 12.55 4.64
N VAL A 25 -10.75 11.66 5.04
CA VAL A 25 -10.27 11.59 6.44
C VAL A 25 -9.57 12.89 6.83
N LYS A 26 -8.72 13.45 5.97
CA LYS A 26 -8.04 14.73 6.22
C LYS A 26 -8.98 15.93 6.30
N GLU A 27 -10.01 15.96 5.46
CA GLU A 27 -11.07 16.99 5.53
C GLU A 27 -11.80 16.93 6.88
N LEU A 28 -12.26 15.74 7.29
CA LEU A 28 -12.95 15.55 8.58
C LEU A 28 -12.03 15.79 9.78
N GLN A 29 -10.72 15.56 9.63
CA GLN A 29 -9.72 15.91 10.64
C GLN A 29 -9.61 17.42 10.80
N LYS A 30 -9.53 18.17 9.69
CA LYS A 30 -9.46 19.65 9.70
C LYS A 30 -10.71 20.28 10.30
N GLU A 31 -11.88 19.69 10.08
CA GLU A 31 -13.12 20.13 10.72
C GLU A 31 -13.09 20.02 12.26
N GLY A 32 -12.23 19.17 12.84
CA GLY A 32 -11.97 19.07 14.28
C GLY A 32 -13.10 18.50 15.14
N LYS A 33 -14.29 18.25 14.57
CA LYS A 33 -15.51 17.88 15.32
C LYS A 33 -15.68 16.38 15.57
N LEU A 34 -14.95 15.53 14.83
CA LEU A 34 -15.18 14.08 14.83
C LEU A 34 -13.96 13.33 15.39
N SER A 35 -14.24 12.41 16.32
CA SER A 35 -13.23 11.44 16.76
C SER A 35 -12.92 10.43 15.65
N GLN A 36 -11.75 9.80 15.70
CA GLN A 36 -11.36 8.75 14.75
C GLN A 36 -12.40 7.63 14.65
N ARG A 37 -13.06 7.27 15.75
CA ARG A 37 -14.14 6.27 15.76
C ARG A 37 -15.37 6.72 14.97
N LYS A 38 -15.78 8.00 15.10
CA LYS A 38 -16.89 8.55 14.33
C LYS A 38 -16.55 8.65 12.83
N ILE A 39 -15.32 9.05 12.51
CA ILE A 39 -14.83 9.10 11.12
C ILE A 39 -14.81 7.70 10.50
N ALA A 40 -14.31 6.70 11.22
CA ALA A 40 -14.29 5.30 10.80
C ALA A 40 -15.70 4.78 10.48
N LYS A 41 -16.67 5.02 11.37
CA LYS A 41 -18.08 4.64 11.16
C LYS A 41 -18.70 5.37 9.96
N LYS A 42 -18.44 6.67 9.82
CA LYS A 42 -18.96 7.50 8.72
C LYS A 42 -18.43 7.06 7.35
N LEU A 43 -17.18 6.62 7.29
CA LEU A 43 -16.51 6.21 6.05
C LEU A 43 -16.51 4.70 5.81
N GLY A 44 -17.08 3.91 6.71
CA GLY A 44 -17.13 2.44 6.60
C GLY A 44 -15.75 1.79 6.58
N MET A 45 -14.80 2.31 7.37
CA MET A 45 -13.42 1.80 7.40
C MET A 45 -12.93 1.49 8.80
N ASN A 46 -11.82 0.73 8.90
CA ASN A 46 -11.20 0.41 10.18
C ASN A 46 -10.61 1.69 10.84
N ARG A 47 -10.89 1.87 12.13
CA ARG A 47 -10.36 2.95 12.98
C ARG A 47 -8.83 3.06 12.90
N ASP A 48 -8.11 1.94 12.84
CA ASP A 48 -6.64 1.95 12.81
C ASP A 48 -6.09 2.52 11.49
N VAL A 49 -6.86 2.41 10.40
CA VAL A 49 -6.53 3.06 9.12
C VAL A 49 -6.70 4.57 9.26
N VAL A 50 -7.78 5.02 9.88
CA VAL A 50 -8.00 6.46 10.18
C VAL A 50 -6.86 7.01 11.04
N GLY A 51 -6.46 6.29 12.09
CA GLY A 51 -5.34 6.66 12.95
C GLY A 51 -4.01 6.75 12.19
N ARG A 52 -3.76 5.86 11.23
CA ARG A 52 -2.61 5.95 10.32
C ARG A 52 -2.68 7.18 9.42
N TYR A 53 -3.84 7.45 8.81
CA TYR A 53 -4.03 8.59 7.91
C TYR A 53 -3.87 9.94 8.60
N PHE A 54 -4.22 10.04 9.89
CA PHE A 54 -4.00 11.26 10.67
C PHE A 54 -2.51 11.63 10.75
N LYS A 55 -1.63 10.64 10.86
CA LYS A 55 -0.17 10.81 11.01
C LYS A 55 0.57 11.11 9.71
N LEU A 56 -0.07 10.87 8.56
CA LEU A 56 0.56 11.00 7.25
C LEU A 56 0.18 12.33 6.62
N ASP A 57 1.14 13.12 6.16
CA ASP A 57 0.84 14.38 5.45
C ASP A 57 0.39 14.13 4.01
N VAL A 58 0.97 13.10 3.37
CA VAL A 58 0.72 12.74 1.98
C VAL A 58 0.25 11.28 1.90
N TYR A 59 -0.71 11.01 1.01
CA TYR A 59 -1.16 9.64 0.76
C TYR A 59 0.00 8.82 0.18
N PRO A 60 0.42 7.72 0.84
CA PRO A 60 1.54 6.93 0.34
C PRO A 60 1.08 6.20 -0.92
N ARG A 61 1.72 6.54 -2.04
CA ARG A 61 1.41 5.98 -3.37
C ARG A 61 1.67 4.47 -3.45
N ASN A 62 2.60 3.98 -2.63
CA ASN A 62 3.00 2.59 -2.57
C ASN A 62 2.84 2.09 -1.12
N PHE A 63 1.76 1.36 -0.83
CA PHE A 63 1.58 0.68 0.46
C PHE A 63 2.43 -0.61 0.59
N SER A 64 3.14 -0.99 -0.47
CA SER A 64 3.99 -2.18 -0.58
C SER A 64 5.35 -1.74 -1.13
N GLU A 65 6.49 -2.13 -0.58
CA GLU A 65 6.86 -3.44 -0.02
C GLU A 65 7.71 -3.24 1.26
N PRO A 66 7.71 -4.19 2.22
CA PRO A 66 8.74 -4.23 3.24
C PRO A 66 10.12 -4.20 2.59
N ILE A 67 11.05 -3.35 3.08
CA ILE A 67 12.42 -3.21 2.53
C ILE A 67 13.13 -4.58 2.42
N TYR A 68 12.80 -5.51 3.32
CA TYR A 68 13.29 -6.89 3.34
C TYR A 68 12.94 -7.68 2.07
N GLU A 69 11.79 -7.40 1.48
CA GLU A 69 11.33 -8.05 0.25
C GLU A 69 12.26 -7.69 -0.90
N LYS A 70 12.72 -6.43 -1.02
CA LYS A 70 13.73 -6.06 -2.01
C LYS A 70 15.09 -6.73 -1.78
N LYS A 71 15.60 -6.73 -0.54
CA LYS A 71 16.95 -7.25 -0.22
C LYS A 71 17.10 -8.74 -0.59
N TYR A 72 16.06 -9.54 -0.36
CA TYR A 72 16.10 -11.00 -0.58
C TYR A 72 15.20 -11.50 -1.72
N SER A 73 14.46 -10.62 -2.42
CA SER A 73 13.53 -10.99 -3.50
C SER A 73 14.16 -11.93 -4.53
N SER A 74 15.35 -11.59 -5.03
CA SER A 74 16.04 -12.36 -6.06
C SER A 74 16.45 -13.74 -5.55
N PHE A 75 16.86 -13.84 -4.28
CA PHE A 75 17.23 -15.08 -3.63
C PHE A 75 16.01 -15.97 -3.37
N ILE A 76 14.94 -15.42 -2.79
CA ILE A 76 13.69 -16.13 -2.51
C ILE A 76 13.06 -16.65 -3.81
N ARG A 77 13.05 -15.84 -4.88
CA ARG A 77 12.56 -16.27 -6.21
C ARG A 77 13.34 -17.47 -6.77
N LYS A 78 14.65 -17.55 -6.54
CA LYS A 78 15.45 -18.72 -6.94
C LYS A 78 15.05 -19.98 -6.15
N LEU A 79 14.85 -19.85 -4.85
CA LEU A 79 14.42 -20.98 -4.00
C LEU A 79 13.05 -21.52 -4.43
N TRP A 80 12.10 -20.63 -4.73
CA TRP A 80 10.78 -21.03 -5.22
C TRP A 80 10.82 -21.72 -6.59
N LYS A 81 11.68 -21.27 -7.51
CA LYS A 81 11.90 -21.95 -8.79
C LYS A 81 12.46 -23.37 -8.62
N ASN A 82 13.26 -23.58 -7.57
CA ASN A 82 13.84 -24.87 -7.22
C ASN A 82 12.87 -25.75 -6.41
N GLY A 83 11.63 -25.31 -6.19
CA GLY A 83 10.60 -26.09 -5.48
C GLY A 83 10.63 -25.95 -3.96
N GLU A 84 11.56 -25.17 -3.39
CA GLU A 84 11.62 -24.95 -1.95
C GLU A 84 10.53 -23.96 -1.52
N ARG A 85 9.52 -24.45 -0.80
CA ARG A 85 8.39 -23.64 -0.32
C ARG A 85 8.32 -23.49 1.20
N SER A 86 9.23 -24.13 1.93
CA SER A 86 9.24 -24.07 3.40
C SER A 86 9.72 -22.71 3.89
N ALA A 87 8.80 -21.94 4.50
CA ALA A 87 9.13 -20.63 5.05
C ALA A 87 10.25 -20.69 6.11
N LYS A 88 10.29 -21.75 6.93
CA LYS A 88 11.31 -21.94 7.97
C LYS A 88 12.70 -22.12 7.37
N GLU A 89 12.82 -22.88 6.28
CA GLU A 89 14.10 -23.12 5.61
C GLU A 89 14.60 -21.88 4.87
N ILE A 90 13.70 -21.16 4.19
CA ILE A 90 14.01 -19.89 3.54
C ILE A 90 14.57 -18.91 4.57
N TRP A 91 13.94 -18.78 5.73
CA TRP A 91 14.43 -17.92 6.82
C TRP A 91 15.78 -18.36 7.39
N ARG A 92 16.05 -19.67 7.51
CA ARG A 92 17.36 -20.19 7.93
C ARG A 92 18.46 -19.79 6.92
N LYS A 93 18.22 -20.00 5.63
CA LYS A 93 19.16 -19.67 4.55
C LYS A 93 19.42 -18.17 4.42
N ILE A 94 18.44 -17.33 4.77
CA ILE A 94 18.62 -15.87 4.82
C ILE A 94 19.53 -15.46 5.99
N LYS A 95 19.50 -16.17 7.13
CA LYS A 95 20.33 -15.86 8.31
C LYS A 95 21.78 -16.36 8.18
N GLU A 96 22.01 -17.44 7.44
CA GLU A 96 23.34 -18.01 7.20
C GLU A 96 24.16 -17.22 6.15
N LYS A 97 23.60 -16.15 5.59
CA LYS A 97 24.17 -15.32 4.53
C LYS A 97 24.48 -13.91 5.02
#